data_AF-A0A930H5K4-F1
#
_entry.id   AF-A0A930H5K4-F1
#
_cell.length_a   1.000
_cell.length_b   1.000
_cell.length_c   1.000
_cell.angle_alpha   90.00
_cell.angle_beta   90.00
_cell.angle_gamma   90.00
#
_symmetry.space_group_name_H-M   'P 1'
#
loop_
_entity.id
_entity.type
_entity.pdbx_description
1 polymer ?
#
loop_
_entity_poly.entity_id
_entity_poly.type
_entity_poly.pdbx_seq_one_letter_code
_entity_poly.pdbx_strand_id
1 'polypeptide(L)'
;MKKIKKQNNNKSEVIEQIRKTIAEDFDMVFKNLLKTEIPNSETRIGVWSFEEELDFYVKNSTNFKVDFDFKNLEKMMNIESIPDYFKNRKLLSTKLKEDYSFCSAVKSVRVFPSDHVKKICNLLASKELDNFNITPDIRKSVLELFDKLFSKYYNRQWSVYYDLESGSLSLSEIGNKLFVCKINNGFNKGLMKFLTEKVDSGMDYKTVVKEEILTKLSEVFKTLLLSTNGEKVHYVFQNLYPLSFVEDEELIDFFEIISIKRAQSLINKRSKSEKERLLNLVLKILKKE
;
A
#
# COMPACT_ATOMS: atom_id res chain seq x y z
N MET A 1 -26.01 -8.42 -43.87
CA MET A 1 -24.81 -8.59 -43.02
C MET A 1 -24.53 -7.28 -42.27
N LYS A 2 -25.02 -7.14 -41.03
CA LYS A 2 -24.62 -6.04 -40.14
C LYS A 2 -23.47 -6.55 -39.27
N LYS A 3 -22.24 -6.18 -39.60
CA LYS A 3 -21.06 -6.57 -38.84
C LYS A 3 -21.01 -5.81 -37.51
N ILE A 4 -20.87 -6.61 -36.46
CA ILE A 4 -20.53 -6.32 -35.08
C ILE A 4 -19.48 -5.20 -35.02
N LYS A 5 -19.85 -4.04 -34.46
CA LYS A 5 -18.95 -2.89 -34.27
C LYS A 5 -19.36 -2.02 -33.06
N LYS A 6 -19.97 -2.62 -32.03
CA LYS A 6 -20.62 -1.86 -30.94
C LYS A 6 -20.05 -2.04 -29.53
N GLN A 7 -19.09 -2.93 -29.27
CA GLN A 7 -18.55 -3.14 -27.91
C GLN A 7 -17.16 -2.54 -27.67
N ASN A 8 -16.32 -2.38 -28.69
CA ASN A 8 -15.02 -1.69 -28.54
C ASN A 8 -15.15 -0.20 -28.15
N ASN A 9 -16.27 0.44 -28.48
CA ASN A 9 -16.51 1.83 -28.14
C ASN A 9 -16.65 2.05 -26.63
N ASN A 10 -17.40 1.21 -25.91
CA ASN A 10 -17.63 1.40 -24.48
C ASN A 10 -16.35 1.29 -23.64
N LYS A 11 -15.42 0.40 -24.00
CA LYS A 11 -14.15 0.24 -23.26
C LYS A 11 -13.25 1.47 -23.42
N SER A 12 -13.10 1.92 -24.67
CA SER A 12 -12.34 3.14 -24.97
C SER A 12 -13.00 4.36 -24.33
N GLU A 13 -14.33 4.46 -24.36
CA GLU A 13 -15.08 5.56 -23.78
C GLU A 13 -14.94 5.61 -22.25
N VAL A 14 -15.04 4.47 -21.54
CA VAL A 14 -14.81 4.43 -20.08
C VAL A 14 -13.39 4.83 -19.74
N ILE A 15 -12.38 4.32 -20.47
CA ILE A 15 -10.98 4.67 -20.23
C ILE A 15 -10.71 6.16 -20.49
N GLU A 16 -11.24 6.70 -21.59
CA GLU A 16 -11.10 8.12 -21.92
C GLU A 16 -11.84 9.00 -20.91
N GLN A 17 -12.99 8.56 -20.40
CA GLN A 17 -13.69 9.27 -19.33
C GLN A 17 -12.87 9.29 -18.03
N ILE A 18 -12.25 8.16 -17.64
CA ILE A 18 -11.37 8.11 -16.47
C ILE A 18 -10.17 9.05 -16.67
N ARG A 19 -9.52 9.00 -17.84
CA ARG A 19 -8.39 9.87 -18.18
C ARG A 19 -8.77 11.34 -18.13
N LYS A 20 -9.93 11.69 -18.69
CA LYS A 20 -10.47 13.05 -18.70
C LYS A 20 -10.72 13.56 -17.28
N THR A 21 -11.47 12.81 -16.47
CA THR A 21 -11.74 13.18 -15.06
C THR A 21 -10.44 13.43 -14.29
N ILE A 22 -9.40 12.66 -14.56
CA ILE A 22 -8.13 12.79 -13.83
C ILE A 22 -7.24 13.89 -14.42
N ALA A 23 -7.26 14.13 -15.72
CA ALA A 23 -6.49 15.19 -16.36
C ALA A 23 -7.09 16.58 -16.10
N GLU A 24 -8.41 16.69 -16.21
CA GLU A 24 -9.15 17.96 -16.13
C GLU A 24 -9.55 18.29 -14.69
N ASP A 25 -9.92 17.29 -13.88
CA ASP A 25 -10.52 17.50 -12.55
C ASP A 25 -9.68 16.94 -11.39
N PHE A 26 -8.38 16.68 -11.60
CA PHE A 26 -7.52 16.09 -10.56
C PHE A 26 -7.67 16.76 -9.20
N ASP A 27 -7.73 18.08 -9.18
CA ASP A 27 -7.80 18.87 -7.95
C ASP A 27 -9.08 18.63 -7.16
N MET A 28 -10.21 18.46 -7.85
CA MET A 28 -11.48 18.10 -7.22
C MET A 28 -11.44 16.65 -6.73
N VAL A 29 -10.94 15.74 -7.57
CA VAL A 29 -10.78 14.32 -7.23
C VAL A 29 -9.88 14.15 -6.00
N PHE A 30 -8.78 14.89 -5.94
CA PHE A 30 -7.84 14.87 -4.82
C PHE A 30 -8.48 15.42 -3.54
N LYS A 31 -9.23 16.52 -3.61
CA LYS A 31 -9.99 17.03 -2.46
C LYS A 31 -11.00 16.01 -1.93
N ASN A 32 -11.64 15.24 -2.80
CA ASN A 32 -12.56 14.18 -2.37
C ASN A 32 -11.82 13.03 -1.70
N LEU A 33 -10.65 12.65 -2.22
CA LEU A 33 -9.79 11.64 -1.63
C LEU A 33 -9.33 12.04 -0.21
N LEU A 34 -8.91 13.30 -0.04
CA LEU A 34 -8.48 13.87 1.24
C LEU A 34 -9.57 13.82 2.33
N LYS A 35 -10.83 14.01 1.93
CA LYS A 35 -12.01 13.99 2.81
C LYS A 35 -12.57 12.60 3.10
N THR A 36 -12.05 11.55 2.44
CA THR A 36 -12.54 10.20 2.66
C THR A 36 -12.02 9.67 4.00
N GLU A 37 -12.94 9.25 4.87
CA GLU A 37 -12.57 8.60 6.14
C GLU A 37 -11.91 7.24 5.88
N ILE A 38 -10.78 7.00 6.54
CA ILE A 38 -10.04 5.75 6.40
C ILE A 38 -10.70 4.70 7.30
N PRO A 39 -11.20 3.57 6.75
CA PRO A 39 -11.72 2.49 7.58
C PRO A 39 -10.57 1.91 8.43
N ASN A 40 -10.75 1.94 9.75
CA ASN A 40 -9.79 1.38 10.70
C ASN A 40 -9.74 -0.14 10.56
N SER A 41 -8.73 -0.69 9.88
CA SER A 41 -8.58 -2.15 9.82
C SER A 41 -7.86 -2.74 11.03
N GLU A 42 -7.02 -2.00 11.76
CA GLU A 42 -6.35 -2.51 12.99
C GLU A 42 -5.45 -1.41 13.59
N THR A 43 -5.93 -0.67 14.60
CA THR A 43 -5.19 -0.06 15.74
C THR A 43 -5.87 1.22 16.26
N ARG A 44 -5.98 1.33 17.59
CA ARG A 44 -6.68 2.36 18.38
C ARG A 44 -6.05 3.78 18.34
N ILE A 45 -5.58 4.25 17.19
CA ILE A 45 -5.06 5.62 17.05
C ILE A 45 -5.97 6.37 16.07
N GLY A 46 -6.92 7.15 16.58
CA GLY A 46 -7.61 8.26 15.90
C GLY A 46 -8.29 7.98 14.55
N VAL A 47 -9.53 8.43 14.40
CA VAL A 47 -10.18 8.63 13.09
C VAL A 47 -9.50 9.84 12.44
N TRP A 48 -8.34 9.65 11.83
CA TRP A 48 -7.72 10.70 11.02
C TRP A 48 -8.16 10.50 9.57
N SER A 49 -8.58 11.58 8.93
CA SER A 49 -8.73 11.65 7.49
C SER A 49 -7.37 11.47 6.80
N PHE A 50 -7.40 11.15 5.51
CA PHE A 50 -6.19 11.05 4.70
C PHE A 50 -5.39 12.37 4.70
N GLU A 51 -6.08 13.51 4.75
CA GLU A 51 -5.47 14.85 4.85
C GLU A 51 -4.72 15.07 6.16
N GLU A 52 -5.38 14.83 7.30
CA GLU A 52 -4.77 15.04 8.62
C GLU A 52 -3.53 14.16 8.80
N GLU A 53 -3.60 12.93 8.30
CA GLU A 53 -2.47 12.02 8.37
C GLU A 53 -1.32 12.48 7.47
N LEU A 54 -1.59 12.86 6.21
CA LEU A 54 -0.56 13.42 5.31
C LEU A 54 0.08 14.69 5.89
N ASP A 55 -0.72 15.65 6.36
CA ASP A 55 -0.24 16.90 6.94
C ASP A 55 0.62 16.66 8.19
N PHE A 56 0.18 15.76 9.07
CA PHE A 56 0.97 15.33 10.21
C PHE A 56 2.32 14.77 9.75
N TYR A 57 2.35 13.89 8.75
CA TYR A 57 3.60 13.33 8.27
C TYR A 57 4.50 14.36 7.61
N VAL A 58 3.97 15.30 6.81
CA VAL A 58 4.72 16.37 6.17
C VAL A 58 5.33 17.31 7.21
N LYS A 59 4.52 17.81 8.16
CA LYS A 59 4.99 18.69 9.25
C LYS A 59 6.04 18.03 10.13
N ASN A 60 5.99 16.71 10.25
CA ASN A 60 6.92 15.91 11.05
C ASN A 60 7.93 15.12 10.19
N SER A 61 8.07 15.42 8.88
CA SER A 61 8.79 14.55 7.94
C SER A 61 10.29 14.57 8.16
N THR A 62 10.86 15.69 8.62
CA THR A 62 12.31 15.88 8.60
C THR A 62 13.01 15.99 9.95
N ASN A 63 12.38 16.38 11.06
CA ASN A 63 13.13 16.66 12.29
C ASN A 63 12.30 16.59 13.57
N PHE A 64 11.44 15.57 13.75
CA PHE A 64 10.88 15.40 15.08
C PHE A 64 11.99 14.86 16.01
N LYS A 65 12.33 15.64 17.04
CA LYS A 65 13.03 15.09 18.21
C LYS A 65 12.09 14.10 18.85
N VAL A 66 12.57 12.88 19.08
CA VAL A 66 11.78 11.89 19.80
C VAL A 66 11.57 12.43 21.22
N ASP A 67 10.32 12.72 21.57
CA ASP A 67 9.94 13.17 22.91
C ASP A 67 10.03 11.99 23.88
N PHE A 68 11.25 11.68 24.29
CA PHE A 68 11.63 10.55 25.12
C PHE A 68 12.77 10.96 26.04
N ASP A 69 12.76 10.47 27.28
CA ASP A 69 13.81 10.75 28.26
C ASP A 69 15.04 9.88 28.01
N PHE A 70 15.83 10.27 27.00
CA PHE A 70 17.07 9.60 26.66
C PHE A 70 18.06 9.59 27.81
N LYS A 71 18.11 10.65 28.62
CA LYS A 71 19.06 10.76 29.75
C LYS A 71 18.74 9.73 30.83
N ASN A 72 17.48 9.51 31.12
CA ASN A 72 17.08 8.48 32.08
C ASN A 72 17.40 7.08 31.55
N LEU A 73 17.13 6.79 30.28
CA LEU A 73 17.47 5.51 29.68
C LEU A 73 18.99 5.26 29.64
N GLU A 74 19.78 6.28 29.28
CA GLU A 74 21.25 6.24 29.30
C GLU A 74 21.77 5.88 30.70
N LYS A 75 21.21 6.50 31.76
CA LYS A 75 21.54 6.19 33.16
C LYS A 75 21.14 4.76 33.55
N MET A 76 19.91 4.34 33.22
CA MET A 76 19.42 3.00 33.55
C MET A 76 20.28 1.91 32.90
N MET A 77 20.70 2.13 31.65
CA MET A 77 21.51 1.17 30.89
C MET A 77 23.02 1.28 31.18
N ASN A 78 23.46 2.26 31.96
CA ASN A 78 24.87 2.56 32.21
C ASN A 78 25.69 2.68 30.91
N ILE A 79 25.24 3.58 30.03
CA ILE A 79 25.90 3.90 28.75
C ILE A 79 26.21 5.39 28.67
N GLU A 80 27.26 5.74 27.93
CA GLU A 80 27.70 7.13 27.77
C GLU A 80 26.68 7.97 27.01
N SER A 81 26.19 7.46 25.88
CA SER A 81 25.12 8.09 25.11
C SER A 81 24.40 7.10 24.21
N ILE A 82 23.12 7.35 23.98
CA ILE A 82 22.37 6.69 22.92
C ILE A 82 22.75 7.36 21.57
N PRO A 83 23.04 6.58 20.50
CA PRO A 83 23.40 7.12 19.21
C PRO A 83 22.38 8.14 18.66
N ASP A 84 22.89 9.20 18.03
CA ASP A 84 22.06 10.32 17.55
C ASP A 84 21.03 9.93 16.51
N TYR A 85 21.27 8.83 15.77
CA TYR A 85 20.28 8.30 14.85
C TYR A 85 19.01 7.74 15.54
N PHE A 86 19.02 7.50 16.85
CA PHE A 86 17.78 7.23 17.61
C PHE A 86 17.11 8.51 18.13
N LYS A 87 17.81 9.64 18.11
CA LYS A 87 17.31 10.93 18.57
C LYS A 87 16.71 11.74 17.41
N ASN A 88 17.08 11.43 16.17
CA ASN A 88 16.66 12.11 14.95
C ASN A 88 16.20 11.15 13.84
N ARG A 89 14.99 11.37 13.32
CA ARG A 89 14.37 10.52 12.28
C ARG A 89 15.13 10.50 10.96
N LYS A 90 15.70 11.62 10.52
CA LYS A 90 16.47 11.71 9.27
C LYS A 90 17.74 10.85 9.38
N LEU A 91 18.46 10.96 10.49
CA LEU A 91 19.62 10.11 10.77
C LEU A 91 19.22 8.62 10.86
N LEU A 92 18.10 8.29 11.52
CA LEU A 92 17.55 6.93 11.53
C LEU A 92 17.28 6.42 10.11
N SER A 93 16.64 7.25 9.27
CA SER A 93 16.30 6.95 7.88
C SER A 93 17.53 6.69 7.02
N THR A 94 18.58 7.50 7.21
CA THR A 94 19.86 7.35 6.52
C THR A 94 20.53 6.05 6.94
N LYS A 95 20.65 5.81 8.25
CA LYS A 95 21.25 4.60 8.81
C LYS A 95 20.52 3.31 8.36
N LEU A 96 19.18 3.32 8.32
CA LEU A 96 18.38 2.18 7.83
C LEU A 96 18.60 1.85 6.34
N LYS A 97 19.07 2.81 5.53
CA LYS A 97 19.37 2.60 4.11
C LYS A 97 20.80 2.17 3.88
N GLU A 98 21.74 2.79 4.59
CA GLU A 98 23.18 2.62 4.37
C GLU A 98 23.75 1.42 5.12
N ASP A 99 23.16 1.03 6.25
CA ASP A 99 23.66 -0.07 7.08
C ASP A 99 22.71 -1.27 7.03
N TYR A 100 23.08 -2.24 6.19
CA TYR A 100 22.32 -3.48 5.99
C TYR A 100 22.17 -4.28 7.30
N SER A 101 23.22 -4.37 8.10
CA SER A 101 23.23 -5.13 9.36
C SER A 101 22.30 -4.49 10.39
N PHE A 102 22.36 -3.17 10.54
CA PHE A 102 21.42 -2.41 11.37
C PHE A 102 19.97 -2.59 10.91
N CYS A 103 19.73 -2.46 9.60
CA CYS A 103 18.40 -2.62 9.01
C CYS A 103 17.84 -4.05 9.21
N SER A 104 18.69 -5.07 9.07
CA SER A 104 18.34 -6.47 9.33
C SER A 104 18.01 -6.69 10.81
N ALA A 105 18.83 -6.15 11.72
CA ALA A 105 18.62 -6.23 13.16
C ALA A 105 17.27 -5.63 13.57
N VAL A 106 16.99 -4.39 13.16
CA VAL A 106 15.71 -3.71 13.42
C VAL A 106 14.51 -4.51 12.89
N LYS A 107 14.63 -5.13 11.71
CA LYS A 107 13.55 -5.95 11.15
C LYS A 107 13.36 -7.27 11.90
N SER A 108 14.44 -7.90 12.34
CA SER A 108 14.36 -9.14 13.11
C SER A 108 13.66 -8.93 14.47
N VAL A 109 13.93 -7.79 15.11
CA VAL A 109 13.29 -7.33 16.36
C VAL A 109 11.78 -7.20 16.19
N ARG A 110 11.30 -6.76 15.02
CA ARG A 110 9.86 -6.61 14.74
C ARG A 110 9.10 -7.93 14.54
N VAL A 111 9.77 -8.97 14.04
CA VAL A 111 9.13 -10.23 13.62
C VAL A 111 9.18 -11.30 14.70
N PHE A 112 10.24 -11.33 15.52
CA PHE A 112 10.48 -12.40 16.50
C PHE A 112 10.55 -11.86 17.94
N PRO A 113 9.43 -11.90 18.69
CA PRO A 113 9.29 -11.18 19.96
C PRO A 113 10.02 -11.79 21.18
N SER A 114 10.63 -12.98 21.11
CA SER A 114 11.24 -13.60 22.31
C SER A 114 12.51 -12.89 22.82
N ASP A 115 13.32 -12.29 21.95
CA ASP A 115 14.63 -11.67 22.29
C ASP A 115 14.77 -10.20 21.87
N HIS A 116 13.66 -9.56 21.53
CA HIS A 116 13.69 -8.27 20.84
C HIS A 116 14.30 -7.16 21.71
N VAL A 117 13.99 -7.11 23.01
CA VAL A 117 14.50 -6.08 23.94
C VAL A 117 16.02 -6.11 24.03
N LYS A 118 16.64 -7.29 24.08
CA LYS A 118 18.11 -7.42 24.14
C LYS A 118 18.77 -6.89 22.87
N LYS A 119 18.28 -7.33 21.70
CA LYS A 119 18.80 -6.87 20.41
C LYS A 119 18.68 -5.35 20.27
N ILE A 120 17.57 -4.79 20.72
CA ILE A 120 17.38 -3.34 20.79
C ILE A 120 18.41 -2.68 21.70
N CYS A 121 18.55 -3.17 22.94
CA CYS A 121 19.50 -2.64 23.90
C CYS A 121 20.93 -2.64 23.33
N ASN A 122 21.32 -3.69 22.59
CA ASN A 122 22.62 -3.75 21.93
C ASN A 122 22.77 -2.68 20.84
N LEU A 123 21.71 -2.39 20.07
CA LEU A 123 21.71 -1.30 19.09
C LEU A 123 21.85 0.08 19.77
N LEU A 124 21.18 0.28 20.91
CA LEU A 124 21.25 1.52 21.69
C LEU A 124 22.62 1.72 22.35
N ALA A 125 23.24 0.65 22.85
CA ALA A 125 24.50 0.73 23.54
C ALA A 125 25.72 0.69 22.60
N SER A 126 25.50 0.37 21.31
CA SER A 126 26.57 0.08 20.33
C SER A 126 27.60 -0.96 20.83
N LYS A 127 27.19 -1.81 21.79
CA LYS A 127 27.95 -2.88 22.42
C LYS A 127 27.00 -4.00 22.86
N GLU A 128 27.53 -5.20 23.08
CA GLU A 128 26.73 -6.28 23.65
C GLU A 128 26.47 -6.04 25.14
N LEU A 129 25.20 -6.17 25.55
CA LEU A 129 24.77 -6.14 26.94
C LEU A 129 24.38 -7.55 27.40
N ASP A 130 24.80 -7.92 28.60
CA ASP A 130 24.43 -9.19 29.23
C ASP A 130 22.95 -9.23 29.65
N ASN A 131 22.34 -10.42 29.61
CA ASN A 131 20.92 -10.62 29.92
C ASN A 131 20.54 -10.20 31.35
N PHE A 132 21.47 -10.30 32.31
CA PHE A 132 21.25 -9.91 33.70
C PHE A 132 21.12 -8.39 33.89
N ASN A 133 21.52 -7.59 32.90
CA ASN A 133 21.48 -6.12 32.98
C ASN A 133 20.17 -5.50 32.49
N ILE A 134 19.23 -6.29 31.96
CA ILE A 134 17.95 -5.76 31.44
C ILE A 134 16.86 -5.89 32.50
N THR A 135 16.72 -4.85 33.34
CA THR A 135 15.67 -4.77 34.35
C THR A 135 14.27 -4.57 33.73
N PRO A 136 13.18 -4.81 34.47
CA PRO A 136 11.82 -4.50 34.02
C PRO A 136 11.64 -3.04 33.59
N ASP A 137 12.31 -2.10 34.26
CA ASP A 137 12.24 -0.68 33.94
C ASP A 137 12.97 -0.35 32.63
N ILE A 138 14.18 -0.89 32.44
CA ILE A 138 14.91 -0.76 31.16
C ILE A 138 14.06 -1.35 30.04
N ARG A 139 13.48 -2.54 30.26
CA ARG A 139 12.59 -3.17 29.29
C ARG A 139 11.44 -2.24 28.93
N LYS A 140 10.71 -1.70 29.91
CA LYS A 140 9.58 -0.81 29.69
C LYS A 140 9.99 0.44 28.90
N SER A 141 11.07 1.11 29.31
CA SER A 141 11.55 2.33 28.65
C SER A 141 12.07 2.07 27.23
N VAL A 142 12.75 0.95 27.00
CA VAL A 142 13.22 0.54 25.67
C VAL A 142 12.05 0.25 24.74
N LEU A 143 11.02 -0.44 25.23
CA LEU A 143 9.79 -0.68 24.49
C LEU A 143 9.08 0.63 24.17
N GLU A 144 8.96 1.53 25.14
CA GLU A 144 8.35 2.84 24.92
C GLU A 144 9.13 3.67 23.89
N LEU A 145 10.47 3.66 23.93
CA LEU A 145 11.30 4.32 22.92
C LEU A 145 11.08 3.69 21.55
N PHE A 146 11.09 2.36 21.44
CA PHE A 146 10.86 1.67 20.16
C PHE A 146 9.45 1.88 19.64
N ASP A 147 8.46 1.92 20.52
CA ASP A 147 7.12 2.34 20.16
C ASP A 147 7.13 3.79 19.72
N LYS A 148 7.77 4.76 20.39
CA LYS A 148 7.81 6.14 19.88
C LYS A 148 8.55 6.28 18.54
N LEU A 149 9.61 5.50 18.35
CA LEU A 149 10.38 5.44 17.12
C LEU A 149 9.62 4.79 15.98
N PHE A 150 8.79 3.76 16.23
CA PHE A 150 8.21 2.91 15.21
C PHE A 150 6.67 2.78 15.25
N SER A 151 5.98 3.34 16.25
CA SER A 151 4.51 3.45 16.34
C SER A 151 3.99 4.38 15.26
N LYS A 152 4.68 5.48 14.98
CA LYS A 152 4.40 6.31 13.78
C LYS A 152 4.97 5.69 12.49
N TYR A 153 5.47 4.46 12.56
CA TYR A 153 5.80 3.58 11.43
C TYR A 153 4.82 2.40 11.37
N TYR A 154 3.60 2.54 11.93
CA TYR A 154 2.48 1.80 11.41
C TYR A 154 2.46 2.07 9.90
N ASN A 155 2.70 1.03 9.13
CA ASN A 155 2.59 1.06 7.68
C ASN A 155 1.09 1.25 7.37
N ARG A 156 0.57 2.46 7.59
CA ARG A 156 -0.73 2.81 7.07
C ARG A 156 -0.56 2.89 5.57
N GLN A 157 -1.14 1.88 4.93
CA GLN A 157 -1.22 1.77 3.50
C GLN A 157 -2.61 2.25 3.13
N TRP A 158 -2.67 3.23 2.24
CA TRP A 158 -3.92 3.64 1.63
C TRP A 158 -3.99 2.98 0.28
N SER A 159 -4.93 2.06 0.13
CA SER A 159 -5.29 1.55 -1.18
C SER A 159 -6.23 2.55 -1.84
N VAL A 160 -5.82 3.09 -2.97
CA VAL A 160 -6.62 3.99 -3.80
C VAL A 160 -7.27 3.16 -4.90
N TYR A 161 -8.57 3.36 -5.07
CA TYR A 161 -9.40 2.68 -6.06
C TYR A 161 -10.10 3.71 -6.93
N TYR A 162 -10.34 3.40 -8.20
CA TYR A 162 -11.24 4.14 -9.07
C TYR A 162 -12.60 3.45 -9.10
N ASP A 163 -13.63 4.17 -8.69
CA ASP A 163 -15.01 3.72 -8.69
C ASP A 163 -15.67 3.96 -10.04
N LEU A 164 -16.04 2.88 -10.73
CA LEU A 164 -16.63 2.95 -12.05
C LEU A 164 -18.08 3.42 -12.06
N GLU A 165 -18.78 3.34 -10.93
CA GLU A 165 -20.18 3.78 -10.83
C GLU A 165 -20.24 5.29 -10.62
N SER A 166 -19.43 5.81 -9.70
CA SER A 166 -19.40 7.26 -9.42
C SER A 166 -18.44 8.04 -10.33
N GLY A 167 -17.52 7.36 -11.00
CA GLY A 167 -16.49 8.01 -11.82
C GLY A 167 -15.45 8.77 -10.99
N SER A 168 -15.13 8.31 -9.77
CA SER A 168 -14.28 9.02 -8.82
C SER A 168 -13.27 8.11 -8.11
N LEU A 169 -12.24 8.68 -7.46
CA LEU A 169 -11.32 7.91 -6.62
C LEU A 169 -11.89 7.68 -5.22
N SER A 170 -11.56 6.55 -4.61
CA SER A 170 -12.01 6.13 -3.28
C SER A 170 -10.91 5.39 -2.52
N LEU A 171 -10.94 5.50 -1.19
CA LEU A 171 -10.10 4.67 -0.28
C LEU A 171 -10.80 3.38 0.16
N SER A 172 -12.08 3.21 -0.19
CA SER A 172 -12.85 2.01 0.09
C SER A 172 -12.73 1.04 -1.08
N GLU A 173 -12.45 -0.23 -0.77
CA GLU A 173 -12.40 -1.31 -1.76
C GLU A 173 -13.77 -1.85 -2.16
N ILE A 174 -14.84 -1.42 -1.47
CA ILE A 174 -16.19 -1.93 -1.66
C ILE A 174 -16.78 -1.39 -2.97
N GLY A 175 -17.36 -2.26 -3.79
CA GLY A 175 -18.11 -1.90 -5.00
C GLY A 175 -17.39 -2.28 -6.30
N ASN A 176 -17.88 -1.75 -7.42
CA ASN A 176 -17.32 -2.00 -8.76
C ASN A 176 -16.11 -1.09 -9.02
N LYS A 177 -14.96 -1.43 -8.43
CA LYS A 177 -13.79 -0.56 -8.39
C LYS A 177 -12.53 -1.18 -9.02
N LEU A 178 -11.70 -0.33 -9.60
CA LEU A 178 -10.36 -0.67 -10.09
C LEU A 178 -9.33 -0.27 -9.05
N PHE A 179 -8.53 -1.21 -8.56
CA PHE A 179 -7.36 -0.83 -7.76
C PHE A 179 -6.41 0.01 -8.61
N VAL A 180 -5.95 1.12 -8.06
CA VAL A 180 -5.03 2.03 -8.73
C VAL A 180 -3.64 1.86 -8.15
N CYS A 181 -3.49 2.21 -6.88
CA CYS A 181 -2.19 2.22 -6.22
C CYS A 181 -2.30 2.05 -4.72
N LYS A 182 -1.20 1.65 -4.10
CA LYS A 182 -1.00 1.76 -2.66
C LYS A 182 -0.13 2.97 -2.38
N ILE A 183 -0.70 3.94 -1.69
CA ILE A 183 0.06 5.04 -1.11
C ILE A 183 0.54 4.54 0.26
N ASN A 184 1.85 4.42 0.41
CA ASN A 184 2.46 3.92 1.65
C ASN A 184 3.17 5.04 2.38
N ASN A 185 2.90 5.16 3.68
CA ASN A 185 3.76 5.91 4.58
C ASN A 185 4.66 4.99 5.39
N GLY A 186 5.94 5.35 5.49
CA GLY A 186 6.93 4.64 6.30
C GLY A 186 7.99 3.85 5.52
N PHE A 187 8.58 2.87 6.20
CA PHE A 187 9.80 2.18 5.81
C PHE A 187 9.48 0.70 5.68
N ASN A 188 9.15 0.21 4.47
CA ASN A 188 9.03 -1.23 4.26
C ASN A 188 9.87 -1.74 3.07
N LYS A 189 10.34 -2.99 3.23
CA LYS A 189 11.32 -3.70 2.38
C LYS A 189 10.89 -3.75 0.91
N GLY A 190 11.82 -3.40 0.01
CA GLY A 190 11.71 -3.60 -1.44
C GLY A 190 11.35 -2.35 -2.23
N LEU A 191 10.54 -1.46 -1.65
CA LEU A 191 10.19 -0.15 -2.17
C LEU A 191 9.97 0.76 -0.96
N MET A 192 11.03 1.45 -0.54
CA MET A 192 10.84 2.61 0.32
C MET A 192 10.57 3.84 -0.52
N LYS A 193 9.86 4.76 0.12
CA LYS A 193 9.98 6.20 -0.09
C LYS A 193 9.39 6.69 -1.42
N PHE A 194 8.14 7.13 -1.34
CA PHE A 194 7.65 8.08 -2.33
C PHE A 194 7.27 9.39 -1.66
N LEU A 195 6.29 9.37 -0.74
CA LEU A 195 5.82 10.59 -0.08
C LEU A 195 6.90 11.29 0.75
N THR A 196 7.52 10.61 1.70
CA THR A 196 8.52 11.26 2.58
C THR A 196 9.78 11.66 1.80
N GLU A 197 10.21 10.88 0.80
CA GLU A 197 11.41 11.21 0.01
C GLU A 197 11.25 12.43 -0.87
N LYS A 198 10.15 12.45 -1.61
CA LYS A 198 9.87 13.50 -2.57
C LYS A 198 9.49 14.79 -1.85
N VAL A 199 8.76 14.69 -0.73
CA VAL A 199 8.51 15.82 0.16
C VAL A 199 9.81 16.37 0.76
N ASP A 200 10.70 15.50 1.25
CA ASP A 200 12.00 15.94 1.78
C ASP A 200 12.91 16.54 0.68
N SER A 201 12.67 16.21 -0.59
CA SER A 201 13.33 16.83 -1.76
C SER A 201 12.70 18.15 -2.21
N GLY A 202 11.69 18.65 -1.49
CA GLY A 202 11.05 19.94 -1.74
C GLY A 202 9.79 19.89 -2.62
N MET A 203 9.32 18.71 -3.03
CA MET A 203 8.04 18.59 -3.72
C MET A 203 6.87 18.66 -2.73
N ASP A 204 5.78 19.36 -3.06
CA ASP A 204 4.60 19.32 -2.22
C ASP A 204 3.93 17.94 -2.30
N TYR A 205 3.35 17.47 -1.19
CA TYR A 205 2.80 16.12 -1.11
C TYR A 205 1.65 15.89 -2.09
N LYS A 206 0.90 16.93 -2.47
CA LYS A 206 -0.21 16.83 -3.42
C LYS A 206 0.32 16.49 -4.82
N THR A 207 1.38 17.16 -5.26
CA THR A 207 2.09 16.84 -6.51
C THR A 207 2.62 15.41 -6.49
N VAL A 208 3.21 14.99 -5.37
CA VAL A 208 3.71 13.62 -5.22
C VAL A 208 2.55 12.62 -5.36
N VAL A 209 1.49 12.72 -4.55
CA VAL A 209 0.33 11.80 -4.66
C VAL A 209 -0.28 11.80 -6.07
N LYS A 210 -0.35 12.97 -6.72
CA LYS A 210 -0.83 13.11 -8.10
C LYS A 210 -0.02 12.27 -9.08
N GLU A 211 1.30 12.42 -9.05
CA GLU A 211 2.21 11.70 -9.95
C GLU A 211 2.11 10.18 -9.75
N GLU A 212 1.99 9.70 -8.51
CA GLU A 212 1.84 8.26 -8.23
C GLU A 212 0.53 7.71 -8.83
N ILE A 213 -0.59 8.39 -8.56
CA ILE A 213 -1.91 7.98 -9.08
C ILE A 213 -1.89 7.96 -10.61
N LEU A 214 -1.38 9.01 -11.24
CA LEU A 214 -1.28 9.12 -12.70
C LEU A 214 -0.41 8.02 -13.31
N THR A 215 0.75 7.77 -12.72
CA THR A 215 1.69 6.74 -13.18
C THR A 215 1.05 5.36 -13.11
N LYS A 216 0.42 5.04 -11.97
CA LYS A 216 -0.19 3.73 -11.74
C LYS A 216 -1.42 3.48 -12.61
N LEU A 217 -2.24 4.49 -12.83
CA LEU A 217 -3.35 4.39 -13.79
C LEU A 217 -2.86 4.17 -15.22
N SER A 218 -1.80 4.87 -15.63
CA SER A 218 -1.17 4.65 -16.94
C SER A 218 -0.72 3.20 -17.10
N GLU A 219 -0.12 2.59 -16.07
CA GLU A 219 0.26 1.17 -16.06
C GLU A 219 -0.96 0.23 -16.15
N VAL A 220 -2.01 0.48 -15.36
CA VAL A 220 -3.27 -0.29 -15.41
C VAL A 220 -3.86 -0.23 -16.81
N PHE A 221 -3.98 0.96 -17.40
CA PHE A 221 -4.58 1.12 -18.73
C PHE A 221 -3.73 0.54 -19.84
N LYS A 222 -2.40 0.66 -19.79
CA LYS A 222 -1.52 -0.02 -20.75
C LYS A 222 -1.78 -1.52 -20.79
N THR A 223 -1.99 -2.13 -19.62
CA THR A 223 -2.29 -3.56 -19.49
C THR A 223 -3.70 -3.91 -19.97
N LEU A 224 -4.70 -3.08 -19.66
CA LEU A 224 -6.09 -3.29 -20.09
C LEU A 224 -6.31 -3.06 -21.59
N LEU A 225 -5.47 -2.25 -22.23
CA LEU A 225 -5.51 -1.93 -23.67
C LEU A 225 -4.72 -2.92 -24.54
N LEU A 226 -4.13 -3.97 -23.96
CA LEU A 226 -3.44 -5.01 -24.73
C LEU A 226 -4.40 -5.73 -25.69
N SER A 227 -3.93 -6.00 -26.91
CA SER A 227 -4.76 -6.45 -28.03
C SER A 227 -5.18 -7.93 -28.00
N THR A 228 -4.49 -8.84 -27.30
CA THR A 228 -4.86 -10.28 -27.23
C THR A 228 -4.22 -11.10 -26.09
N ASN A 229 -4.99 -12.12 -25.62
CA ASN A 229 -4.64 -13.53 -25.32
C ASN A 229 -4.21 -14.09 -23.95
N GLY A 230 -4.34 -13.38 -22.84
CA GLY A 230 -4.38 -14.05 -21.53
C GLY A 230 -3.68 -13.31 -20.42
N GLU A 231 -2.67 -12.50 -20.73
CA GLU A 231 -2.05 -11.60 -19.74
C GLU A 231 -3.06 -10.61 -19.19
N LYS A 232 -3.89 -10.01 -20.06
CA LYS A 232 -5.01 -9.14 -19.66
C LYS A 232 -6.02 -9.87 -18.78
N VAL A 233 -6.46 -11.07 -19.19
CA VAL A 233 -7.44 -11.88 -18.45
C VAL A 233 -6.88 -12.29 -17.10
N HIS A 234 -5.61 -12.73 -17.07
CA HIS A 234 -4.88 -13.05 -15.86
C HIS A 234 -4.77 -11.85 -14.92
N TYR A 235 -4.42 -10.68 -15.46
CA TYR A 235 -4.33 -9.43 -14.70
C TYR A 235 -5.68 -9.02 -14.10
N VAL A 236 -6.77 -9.15 -14.87
CA VAL A 236 -8.15 -8.90 -14.41
C VAL A 236 -8.57 -9.89 -13.32
N PHE A 237 -8.18 -11.16 -13.41
CA PHE A 237 -8.45 -12.16 -12.36
C PHE A 237 -7.57 -11.99 -11.12
N GLN A 238 -6.30 -11.65 -11.30
CA GLN A 238 -5.35 -11.45 -10.20
C GLN A 238 -5.75 -10.26 -9.33
N ASN A 239 -6.16 -9.17 -9.95
CA ASN A 239 -6.52 -7.93 -9.24
C ASN A 239 -8.03 -7.78 -9.00
N LEU A 240 -8.81 -8.82 -9.33
CA LEU A 240 -10.28 -8.82 -9.21
C LEU A 240 -10.96 -7.64 -9.91
N TYR A 241 -10.38 -7.17 -11.02
CA TYR A 241 -10.98 -6.09 -11.80
C TYR A 241 -12.27 -6.54 -12.48
N PRO A 242 -13.17 -5.60 -12.81
CA PRO A 242 -14.45 -5.92 -13.40
C PRO A 242 -14.30 -6.66 -14.73
N LEU A 243 -15.11 -7.69 -14.94
CA LEU A 243 -15.06 -8.47 -16.18
C LEU A 243 -15.56 -7.70 -17.41
N SER A 244 -16.09 -6.49 -17.25
CA SER A 244 -16.48 -5.62 -18.37
C SER A 244 -15.30 -5.23 -19.26
N PHE A 245 -14.06 -5.31 -18.76
CA PHE A 245 -12.85 -5.06 -19.54
C PHE A 245 -12.41 -6.24 -20.42
N VAL A 246 -13.01 -7.42 -20.25
CA VAL A 246 -12.66 -8.65 -20.97
C VAL A 246 -13.84 -9.11 -21.82
N GLU A 247 -13.60 -9.38 -23.10
CA GLU A 247 -14.65 -9.94 -23.98
C GLU A 247 -14.96 -11.39 -23.63
N ASP A 248 -16.16 -11.86 -23.97
CA ASP A 248 -16.57 -13.25 -23.73
C ASP A 248 -15.65 -14.25 -24.45
N GLU A 249 -15.21 -13.94 -25.67
CA GLU A 249 -14.27 -14.76 -26.45
C GLU A 249 -12.93 -14.94 -25.69
N GLU A 250 -12.38 -13.87 -25.13
CA GLU A 250 -11.13 -13.92 -24.36
C GLU A 250 -11.28 -14.70 -23.05
N LEU A 251 -12.48 -14.66 -22.44
CA LEU A 251 -12.78 -15.47 -21.26
C LEU A 251 -12.89 -16.94 -21.63
N ILE A 252 -13.54 -17.26 -22.75
CA ILE A 252 -13.67 -18.64 -23.24
C ILE A 252 -12.28 -19.24 -23.46
N ASP A 253 -11.42 -18.58 -24.25
CA ASP A 253 -10.05 -19.02 -24.52
C ASP A 253 -9.27 -19.26 -23.21
N PHE A 254 -9.44 -18.39 -22.22
CA PHE A 254 -8.82 -18.54 -20.91
C PHE A 254 -9.37 -19.73 -20.11
N PHE A 255 -10.68 -19.98 -20.14
CA PHE A 255 -11.29 -21.10 -19.40
C PHE A 255 -11.01 -22.45 -20.04
N GLU A 256 -10.80 -22.51 -21.35
CA GLU A 256 -10.42 -23.74 -22.06
C GLU A 256 -9.04 -24.26 -21.63
N ILE A 257 -8.12 -23.37 -21.25
CA ILE A 257 -6.73 -23.73 -20.93
C ILE A 257 -6.46 -23.97 -19.43
N ILE A 258 -7.42 -23.66 -18.53
CA ILE A 258 -7.25 -23.84 -17.09
C ILE A 258 -8.04 -25.03 -16.55
N SER A 259 -7.61 -25.59 -15.41
CA SER A 259 -8.34 -26.68 -14.76
C SER A 259 -9.69 -26.21 -14.18
N ILE A 260 -10.67 -27.11 -14.16
CA ILE A 260 -12.01 -26.86 -13.57
C ILE A 260 -11.90 -26.36 -12.12
N LYS A 261 -10.98 -26.94 -11.33
CA LYS A 261 -10.72 -26.50 -9.94
C LYS A 261 -10.24 -25.05 -9.88
N ARG A 262 -9.36 -24.64 -10.81
CA ARG A 262 -8.88 -23.26 -10.91
C ARG A 262 -10.01 -22.33 -11.37
N ALA A 263 -10.80 -22.75 -12.36
CA ALA A 263 -11.96 -22.00 -12.83
C ALA A 263 -12.96 -21.73 -11.70
N GLN A 264 -13.35 -22.76 -10.95
CA GLN A 264 -14.23 -22.64 -9.78
C GLN A 264 -13.68 -21.65 -8.73
N SER A 265 -12.39 -21.74 -8.42
CA SER A 265 -11.74 -20.83 -7.48
C SER A 265 -11.82 -19.36 -7.94
N LEU A 266 -11.59 -19.10 -9.23
CA LEU A 266 -11.65 -17.76 -9.80
C LEU A 266 -13.09 -17.21 -9.83
N ILE A 267 -14.06 -18.04 -10.22
CA ILE A 267 -15.49 -17.69 -10.24
C ILE A 267 -15.98 -17.34 -8.83
N ASN A 268 -15.59 -18.13 -7.82
CA ASN A 268 -16.04 -17.93 -6.45
C ASN A 268 -15.64 -16.58 -5.84
N LYS A 269 -14.58 -15.95 -6.35
CA LYS A 269 -14.11 -14.61 -5.94
C LYS A 269 -14.89 -13.45 -6.56
N ARG A 270 -15.86 -13.72 -7.44
CA ARG A 270 -16.61 -12.69 -8.20
C ARG A 270 -17.96 -12.33 -7.57
N SER A 271 -18.49 -11.19 -7.99
CA SER A 271 -19.86 -10.74 -7.67
C SER A 271 -20.92 -11.72 -8.22
N LYS A 272 -22.17 -11.64 -7.75
CA LYS A 272 -23.24 -12.56 -8.17
C LYS A 272 -23.52 -12.47 -9.67
N SER A 273 -23.57 -11.26 -10.22
CA SER A 273 -23.80 -11.01 -11.65
C SER A 273 -22.65 -11.53 -12.52
N GLU A 274 -21.40 -11.30 -12.11
CA GLU A 274 -20.23 -11.82 -12.82
C GLU A 274 -20.12 -13.34 -12.73
N LYS A 275 -20.48 -13.93 -11.58
CA LYS A 275 -20.54 -15.40 -11.41
C LYS A 275 -21.49 -16.03 -12.41
N GLU A 276 -22.67 -15.46 -12.58
CA GLU A 276 -23.67 -15.96 -13.54
C GLU A 276 -23.13 -15.90 -14.98
N ARG A 277 -22.54 -14.76 -15.38
CA ARG A 277 -21.87 -14.62 -16.69
C ARG A 277 -20.80 -15.70 -16.89
N LEU A 278 -19.90 -15.88 -15.92
CA LEU A 278 -18.81 -16.85 -16.03
C LEU A 278 -19.29 -18.30 -16.06
N LEU A 279 -20.27 -18.67 -15.23
CA LEU A 279 -20.83 -20.02 -15.22
C LEU A 279 -21.48 -20.36 -16.56
N ASN A 280 -22.19 -19.41 -17.17
CA ASN A 280 -22.78 -19.58 -18.49
C ASN A 280 -21.71 -19.84 -19.57
N LEU A 281 -20.57 -19.13 -19.52
CA LEU A 281 -19.46 -19.35 -20.45
C LEU A 281 -18.81 -20.73 -20.24
N VAL A 282 -18.55 -21.13 -18.99
CA VAL A 282 -18.01 -22.46 -18.69
C VAL A 282 -18.96 -23.57 -19.13
N LEU A 283 -20.26 -23.39 -18.97
CA LEU A 283 -21.26 -24.35 -19.45
C LEU A 283 -21.25 -24.51 -20.98
N LYS A 284 -21.07 -23.41 -21.74
CA LYS A 284 -20.91 -23.49 -23.21
C LYS A 284 -19.70 -24.35 -23.59
N ILE A 285 -18.55 -24.09 -22.97
CA ILE A 285 -17.31 -24.87 -23.17
C ILE A 285 -17.55 -26.36 -22.88
N LEU A 286 -18.18 -26.69 -21.74
CA LEU A 286 -18.46 -28.08 -21.36
C LEU A 286 -19.45 -28.78 -22.30
N LYS A 287 -20.39 -28.03 -22.88
CA LYS A 287 -21.35 -28.54 -23.87
C LYS A 287 -20.78 -28.63 -25.28
N LYS A 288 -19.59 -28.08 -25.53
CA LYS A 288 -19.00 -27.89 -26.87
C LYS A 288 -19.95 -27.12 -27.83
N GLU A 289 -20.65 -26.14 -27.28
CA GLU A 289 -21.43 -25.13 -28.03
C GLU A 289 -20.57 -23.89 -28.29
#